data_AF-A0A3B0UK24-F1
#
_entry.id   AF-A0A3B0UK24-F1
#
_cell.length_a   1.000
_cell.length_b   1.000
_cell.length_c   1.000
_cell.angle_alpha   90.00
_cell.angle_beta   90.00
_cell.angle_gamma   90.00
#
_symmetry.space_group_name_H-M   'P 1'
#
loop_
_entity.id
_entity.type
_entity.pdbx_description
1 polymer ?
#
loop_
_entity_poly.entity_id
_entity_poly.type
_entity_poly.pdbx_seq_one_letter_code
_entity_poly.pdbx_strand_id
1 'polypeptide(L)'
;MKKFTFTLIFMFIAVMVFPQKKYQYKVITSVESIVPMGMGRSRIIETKDEVNSADFTTERTNGKKSKQKGVKRANAKVNNFAETKLLNFYSGVGINFQNIASNDALITSTINKVIDEGWELAFVASGVESDAGKDDGRGIFITRYIFRKAVK
;
A
#
# COMPACT_ATOMS: atom_id res chain seq x y z
N MET A 1 17.51 -1.57 -54.31
CA MET A 1 17.08 -0.57 -53.30
C MET A 1 15.87 -1.04 -52.49
N LYS A 2 14.73 -1.40 -53.11
CA LYS A 2 13.50 -1.84 -52.38
C LYS A 2 13.69 -2.98 -51.37
N LYS A 3 14.51 -3.99 -51.69
CA LYS A 3 14.82 -5.12 -50.77
C LYS A 3 15.58 -4.66 -49.52
N PHE A 4 16.52 -3.73 -49.68
CA PHE A 4 17.30 -3.17 -48.57
C PHE A 4 16.44 -2.31 -47.66
N THR A 5 15.52 -1.53 -48.24
CA THR A 5 14.53 -0.76 -47.50
C THR A 5 13.58 -1.66 -46.71
N PHE A 6 13.12 -2.77 -47.28
CA PHE A 6 12.29 -3.75 -46.57
C PHE A 6 13.02 -4.42 -45.40
N THR A 7 14.30 -4.80 -45.58
CA THR A 7 15.12 -5.36 -44.49
C THR A 7 15.30 -4.37 -43.35
N LEU A 8 15.55 -3.08 -43.66
CA LEU A 8 15.69 -2.03 -42.63
C LEU A 8 14.39 -1.83 -41.85
N ILE A 9 13.24 -1.80 -42.54
CA ILE A 9 11.92 -1.68 -41.92
C ILE A 9 11.62 -2.89 -41.02
N PHE A 10 11.93 -4.11 -41.48
CA PHE A 10 11.71 -5.32 -40.70
C PHE A 10 12.57 -5.36 -39.44
N MET A 11 13.84 -4.92 -39.54
CA MET A 11 14.74 -4.79 -38.38
C MET A 11 14.25 -3.71 -37.40
N PHE A 12 13.71 -2.60 -37.89
CA PHE A 12 13.16 -1.54 -37.04
C PHE A 12 11.88 -2.00 -36.30
N ILE A 13 11.02 -2.78 -36.96
CA ILE A 13 9.82 -3.37 -36.34
C ILE A 13 10.19 -4.41 -35.28
N ALA A 14 11.21 -5.23 -35.54
CA ALA A 14 11.68 -6.24 -34.57
C ALA A 14 12.21 -5.61 -33.26
N VAL A 15 12.77 -4.39 -33.33
CA VAL A 15 13.25 -3.64 -32.15
C VAL A 15 12.09 -3.02 -31.36
N MET A 16 10.93 -2.79 -31.98
CA MET A 16 9.76 -2.19 -31.32
C MET A 16 8.88 -3.17 -30.54
N VAL A 17 9.15 -4.47 -30.60
CA VAL A 17 8.41 -5.46 -29.78
C VAL A 17 8.95 -5.43 -28.35
N PHE A 18 8.55 -4.41 -27.60
CA PHE A 18 8.78 -4.40 -26.16
C PHE A 18 7.82 -5.38 -25.49
N PRO A 19 8.30 -6.40 -24.76
CA PRO A 19 7.43 -7.24 -23.97
C PRO A 19 6.70 -6.38 -22.94
N GLN A 20 5.38 -6.59 -22.82
CA GLN A 20 4.60 -5.91 -21.80
C GLN A 20 5.13 -6.33 -20.42
N LYS A 21 5.74 -5.37 -19.70
CA LYS A 21 6.28 -5.62 -18.36
C LYS A 21 5.13 -5.98 -17.42
N LYS A 22 5.21 -7.18 -16.85
CA LYS A 22 4.33 -7.60 -15.76
C LYS A 22 4.87 -7.04 -14.45
N TYR A 23 3.99 -6.58 -13.58
CA TYR A 23 4.36 -6.06 -12.27
C TYR A 23 3.62 -6.82 -11.20
N GLN A 24 4.33 -7.12 -10.11
CA GLN A 24 3.72 -7.46 -8.83
C GLN A 24 3.69 -6.21 -7.96
N TYR A 25 2.73 -6.17 -7.04
CA TYR A 25 2.49 -5.01 -6.17
C TYR A 25 2.54 -5.42 -4.70
N LYS A 26 3.03 -4.51 -3.86
CA LYS A 26 2.89 -4.60 -2.40
C LYS A 26 2.43 -3.26 -1.85
N VAL A 27 1.73 -3.32 -0.72
CA VAL A 27 1.23 -2.14 -0.01
C VAL A 27 1.86 -2.09 1.37
N ILE A 28 2.44 -0.95 1.72
CA ILE A 28 2.88 -0.63 3.08
C ILE A 28 2.00 0.52 3.57
N THR A 29 1.53 0.43 4.80
CA THR A 29 0.58 1.41 5.35
C THR A 29 1.17 2.06 6.59
N SER A 30 1.22 3.38 6.66
CA SER A 30 1.35 4.09 7.95
C SER A 30 -0.04 4.49 8.45
N VAL A 31 -0.24 4.33 9.75
CA VAL A 31 -1.39 4.84 10.50
C VAL A 31 -0.82 5.73 11.60
N GLU A 32 -1.22 6.99 11.61
CA GLU A 32 -0.75 7.99 12.56
C GLU A 32 -1.94 8.58 13.30
N SER A 33 -1.93 8.40 14.62
CA SER A 33 -3.04 8.81 15.47
C SER A 33 -2.92 10.27 15.88
N ILE A 34 -4.05 10.97 15.81
CA ILE A 34 -4.21 12.32 16.34
C ILE A 34 -5.08 12.37 17.60
N VAL A 35 -5.31 11.21 18.24
CA VAL A 35 -5.97 11.11 19.53
C VAL A 35 -5.30 12.04 20.56
N PRO A 36 -6.05 12.95 21.21
CA PRO A 36 -5.56 13.84 22.26
C PRO A 36 -4.88 13.08 23.39
N MET A 37 -4.00 13.77 24.12
CA MET A 37 -3.20 13.21 25.22
C MET A 37 -2.19 12.12 24.80
N GLY A 38 -2.02 11.85 23.50
CA GLY A 38 -1.00 10.93 23.00
C GLY A 38 -1.27 9.47 23.32
N MET A 39 -2.54 9.07 23.46
CA MET A 39 -2.95 7.68 23.72
C MET A 39 -3.01 6.80 22.45
N GLY A 40 -2.74 7.42 21.30
CA GLY A 40 -2.73 6.78 19.99
C GLY A 40 -1.71 5.65 19.85
N ARG A 41 -1.97 4.75 18.90
CA ARG A 41 -1.07 3.65 18.52
C ARG A 41 -0.65 3.78 17.06
N SER A 42 0.18 4.79 16.77
CA SER A 42 0.70 4.99 15.42
C SER A 42 1.66 3.87 15.01
N ARG A 43 1.51 3.32 13.79
CA ARG A 43 2.30 2.19 13.28
C ARG A 43 2.54 2.30 11.78
N ILE A 44 3.67 1.80 11.31
CA ILE A 44 3.83 1.33 9.93
C ILE A 44 3.56 -0.17 9.92
N ILE A 45 2.75 -0.63 8.99
CA ILE A 45 2.31 -2.01 8.83
C ILE A 45 2.79 -2.52 7.48
N GLU A 46 3.51 -3.64 7.50
CA GLU A 46 3.97 -4.34 6.31
C GLU A 46 3.54 -5.81 6.37
N THR A 47 2.65 -6.20 5.47
CA THR A 47 2.21 -7.59 5.33
C THR A 47 3.31 -8.48 4.77
N LYS A 48 3.49 -9.68 5.34
CA LYS A 48 4.47 -10.68 4.88
C LYS A 48 3.84 -11.92 4.26
N ASP A 49 2.56 -12.19 4.53
CA ASP A 49 1.84 -13.28 3.89
C ASP A 49 1.36 -12.90 2.48
N GLU A 50 1.35 -13.89 1.59
CA GLU A 50 0.69 -13.81 0.30
C GLU A 50 -0.78 -14.27 0.45
N VAL A 51 -1.73 -13.45 -0.02
CA VAL A 51 -3.17 -13.74 0.09
C VAL A 51 -3.80 -13.72 -1.28
N ASN A 52 -4.51 -14.79 -1.64
CA ASN A 52 -5.29 -14.83 -2.87
C ASN A 52 -6.70 -14.27 -2.63
N SER A 53 -7.01 -13.14 -3.26
CA SER A 53 -8.33 -12.52 -3.17
C SER A 53 -9.47 -13.41 -3.67
N ALA A 54 -9.20 -14.37 -4.57
CA ALA A 54 -10.20 -15.30 -5.09
C ALA A 54 -10.80 -16.17 -3.98
N ASP A 55 -10.01 -16.54 -2.97
CA ASP A 55 -10.46 -17.36 -1.83
C ASP A 55 -11.52 -16.66 -0.97
N PHE A 56 -11.58 -15.33 -1.09
CA PHE A 56 -12.50 -14.46 -0.35
C PHE A 56 -13.53 -13.75 -1.24
N THR A 57 -13.52 -14.05 -2.54
CA THR A 57 -14.44 -13.46 -3.52
C THR A 57 -15.59 -14.41 -3.79
N THR A 58 -16.82 -13.89 -3.79
CA THR A 58 -18.00 -14.68 -4.20
C THR A 58 -18.69 -14.04 -5.37
N GLU A 59 -18.98 -14.84 -6.39
CA GLU A 59 -19.80 -14.43 -7.52
C GLU A 59 -21.28 -14.66 -7.25
N ARG A 60 -22.12 -13.89 -7.95
CA ARG A 60 -23.58 -14.02 -7.92
C ARG A 60 -24.09 -14.53 -9.25
N THR A 61 -24.84 -15.63 -9.24
CA THR A 61 -25.58 -16.09 -10.43
C THR A 61 -26.94 -15.40 -10.47
N ASN A 62 -27.24 -14.70 -11.57
CA ASN A 62 -28.49 -13.95 -11.79
C ASN A 62 -28.81 -12.94 -10.66
N GLY A 63 -27.78 -12.41 -10.00
CA GLY A 63 -27.91 -11.47 -8.86
C GLY A 63 -28.45 -12.07 -7.56
N LYS A 64 -28.97 -13.30 -7.56
CA LYS A 64 -29.72 -13.87 -6.43
C LYS A 64 -28.98 -14.96 -5.65
N LYS A 65 -28.23 -15.84 -6.33
CA LYS A 65 -27.56 -16.99 -5.69
C LYS A 65 -26.08 -16.67 -5.45
N SER A 66 -25.57 -16.92 -4.23
CA SER A 66 -24.14 -16.78 -3.90
C SER A 66 -23.71 -17.80 -2.86
N LYS A 67 -22.40 -18.09 -2.81
CA LYS A 67 -21.76 -18.89 -1.74
C LYS A 67 -21.24 -18.03 -0.58
N GLN A 68 -21.75 -16.79 -0.42
CA GLN A 68 -21.26 -15.82 0.56
C GLN A 68 -21.22 -16.36 2.01
N LYS A 69 -22.18 -17.21 2.40
CA LYS A 69 -22.20 -17.85 3.73
C LYS A 69 -20.99 -18.75 3.99
N GLY A 70 -20.37 -19.32 2.95
CA GLY A 70 -19.19 -20.17 3.05
C GLY A 70 -17.88 -19.40 3.18
N VAL A 71 -17.86 -18.11 2.81
CA VAL A 71 -16.66 -17.26 2.90
C VAL A 71 -16.64 -16.54 4.24
N LYS A 72 -15.79 -17.02 5.16
CA LYS A 72 -15.66 -16.46 6.50
C LYS A 72 -14.64 -15.33 6.51
N ARG A 73 -15.08 -14.12 6.90
CA ARG A 73 -14.21 -12.94 7.07
C ARG A 73 -13.02 -13.19 8.01
N ALA A 74 -13.20 -14.03 9.03
CA ALA A 74 -12.13 -14.36 9.97
C ALA A 74 -10.92 -15.02 9.28
N ASN A 75 -11.14 -15.76 8.20
CA ASN A 75 -10.08 -16.42 7.44
C ASN A 75 -9.29 -15.46 6.55
N ALA A 76 -9.80 -14.25 6.31
CA ALA A 76 -9.09 -13.20 5.55
C ALA A 76 -8.06 -12.44 6.41
N LYS A 77 -7.99 -12.73 7.72
CA LYS A 77 -7.00 -12.12 8.62
C LYS A 77 -5.62 -12.67 8.29
N VAL A 78 -4.67 -11.76 8.14
CA VAL A 78 -3.27 -12.07 7.95
C VAL A 78 -2.58 -12.13 9.32
N ASN A 79 -1.74 -13.14 9.54
CA ASN A 79 -1.09 -13.35 10.84
C ASN A 79 0.39 -12.96 10.83
N ASN A 80 1.03 -12.98 9.66
CA ASN A 80 2.43 -12.57 9.52
C ASN A 80 2.52 -11.17 8.90
N PHE A 81 2.77 -10.19 9.76
CA PHE A 81 3.05 -8.82 9.35
C PHE A 81 4.05 -8.19 10.31
N ALA A 82 4.84 -7.25 9.80
CA ALA A 82 5.75 -6.45 10.60
C ALA A 82 5.07 -5.14 11.01
N GLU A 83 5.34 -4.71 12.24
CA GLU A 83 4.90 -3.42 12.78
C GLU A 83 6.11 -2.58 13.20
N THR A 84 6.25 -1.39 12.62
CA THR A 84 7.19 -0.37 13.10
C THR A 84 6.42 0.64 13.92
N LYS A 85 6.87 0.92 15.15
CA LYS A 85 6.22 1.91 16.01
C LYS A 85 6.47 3.32 15.49
N LEU A 86 5.42 4.13 15.46
CA LEU A 86 5.48 5.57 15.23
C LEU A 86 5.04 6.31 16.50
N LEU A 87 5.40 7.58 16.57
CA LEU A 87 5.03 8.50 17.63
C LEU A 87 3.68 9.16 17.31
N ASN A 88 2.99 9.65 18.35
CA ASN A 88 1.73 10.37 18.20
C ASN A 88 1.98 11.83 17.81
N PHE A 89 1.15 12.39 16.93
CA PHE A 89 1.26 13.79 16.54
C PHE A 89 0.84 14.75 17.65
N TYR A 90 -0.08 14.33 18.52
CA TYR A 90 -0.63 15.17 19.57
C TYR A 90 -0.20 14.69 20.96
N SER A 91 -0.06 15.66 21.85
CA SER A 91 0.12 15.52 23.28
C SER A 91 -0.95 16.34 24.01
N GLY A 92 -0.93 16.36 25.34
CA GLY A 92 -1.81 17.24 26.13
C GLY A 92 -1.57 18.74 25.91
N VAL A 93 -0.45 19.13 25.30
CA VAL A 93 -0.09 20.54 25.03
C VAL A 93 -0.24 20.94 23.56
N GLY A 94 -0.70 20.03 22.70
CA GLY A 94 -0.87 20.26 21.26
C GLY A 94 0.05 19.40 20.39
N ILE A 95 0.31 19.88 19.16
CA ILE A 95 1.08 19.17 18.13
C ILE A 95 2.56 19.06 18.55
N ASN A 96 3.12 17.87 18.40
CA ASN A 96 4.52 17.58 18.62
C ASN A 96 5.26 17.41 17.28
N PHE A 97 5.92 18.49 16.84
CA PHE A 97 6.66 18.50 15.57
C PHE A 97 7.91 17.61 15.57
N GLN A 98 8.52 17.36 16.72
CA GLN A 98 9.65 16.43 16.82
C GLN A 98 9.19 14.98 16.57
N ASN A 99 8.00 14.62 17.04
CA ASN A 99 7.39 13.33 16.74
C ASN A 99 7.13 13.17 15.24
N ILE A 100 6.64 14.22 14.58
CA ILE A 100 6.44 14.24 13.11
C ILE A 100 7.78 13.99 12.40
N ALA A 101 8.81 14.78 12.70
CA ALA A 101 10.13 14.61 12.08
C ALA A 101 10.73 13.21 12.34
N SER A 102 10.52 12.66 13.53
CA SER A 102 10.96 11.31 13.86
C SER A 102 10.20 10.23 13.07
N ASN A 103 8.89 10.41 12.87
CA ASN A 103 8.08 9.52 12.05
C ASN A 103 8.51 9.58 10.58
N ASP A 104 8.78 10.78 10.05
CA ASP A 104 9.27 10.97 8.68
C ASP A 104 10.59 10.23 8.44
N ALA A 105 11.51 10.25 9.42
CA ALA A 105 12.76 9.50 9.35
C ALA A 105 12.52 7.97 9.32
N LEU A 106 11.57 7.47 10.13
CA LEU A 106 11.21 6.04 10.15
C LEU A 106 10.51 5.60 8.85
N ILE A 107 9.63 6.43 8.31
CA ILE A 107 8.97 6.20 7.03
C ILE A 107 10.01 6.19 5.90
N THR A 108 10.92 7.15 5.88
CA THR A 108 12.01 7.24 4.91
C THR A 108 12.89 5.99 4.94
N SER A 109 13.30 5.56 6.14
CA SER A 109 14.07 4.32 6.32
C SER A 109 13.31 3.10 5.79
N THR A 110 12.01 3.02 6.02
CA THR A 110 11.15 1.93 5.51
C THR A 110 11.08 1.94 3.98
N ILE A 111 10.87 3.11 3.37
CA ILE A 111 10.81 3.26 1.91
C ILE A 111 12.16 2.83 1.29
N ASN A 112 13.27 3.32 1.83
CA ASN A 112 14.60 2.99 1.32
C ASN A 112 14.88 1.49 1.41
N LYS A 113 14.58 0.85 2.54
CA LYS A 113 14.69 -0.61 2.69
C LYS A 113 13.94 -1.36 1.57
N VAL A 114 12.72 -0.93 1.27
CA VAL A 114 11.86 -1.58 0.26
C VAL A 114 12.38 -1.33 -1.15
N ILE A 115 12.97 -0.16 -1.40
CA ILE A 115 13.69 0.15 -2.64
C ILE A 115 14.91 -0.75 -2.80
N ASP A 116 15.70 -0.96 -1.74
CA ASP A 116 16.87 -1.85 -1.73
C ASP A 116 16.48 -3.31 -2.00
N GLU A 117 15.28 -3.73 -1.60
CA GLU A 117 14.68 -5.02 -1.97
C GLU A 117 14.28 -5.10 -3.46
N GLY A 118 14.49 -4.04 -4.24
CA GLY A 118 14.23 -3.95 -5.67
C GLY A 118 12.80 -3.56 -6.04
N TRP A 119 12.06 -2.95 -5.11
CA TRP A 119 10.74 -2.39 -5.39
C TRP A 119 10.83 -0.91 -5.76
N GLU A 120 9.89 -0.45 -6.58
CA GLU A 120 9.74 0.96 -6.95
C GLU A 120 8.49 1.52 -6.27
N LEU A 121 8.60 2.68 -5.62
CA LEU A 121 7.42 3.38 -5.11
C LEU A 121 6.62 3.91 -6.30
N ALA A 122 5.45 3.34 -6.54
CA ALA A 122 4.64 3.66 -7.71
C ALA A 122 3.57 4.72 -7.40
N PHE A 123 2.93 4.60 -6.24
CA PHE A 123 1.84 5.49 -5.84
C PHE A 123 1.84 5.72 -4.34
N VAL A 124 1.35 6.88 -3.93
CA VAL A 124 1.07 7.22 -2.54
C VAL A 124 -0.38 7.69 -2.46
N ALA A 125 -1.15 7.10 -1.56
CA ALA A 125 -2.53 7.49 -1.30
C ALA A 125 -2.70 7.75 0.19
N SER A 126 -3.08 8.97 0.55
CA SER A 126 -3.34 9.35 1.94
C SER A 126 -4.84 9.61 2.14
N GLY A 127 -5.31 9.31 3.34
CA GLY A 127 -6.66 9.60 3.81
C GLY A 127 -6.63 10.04 5.26
N VAL A 128 -7.64 10.81 5.65
CA VAL A 128 -7.81 11.27 7.03
C VAL A 128 -9.22 10.92 7.48
N GLU A 129 -9.32 10.36 8.67
CA GLU A 129 -10.54 10.43 9.48
C GLU A 129 -10.31 11.53 10.51
N SER A 130 -11.12 12.58 10.42
CA SER A 130 -11.02 13.75 11.27
C SER A 130 -12.09 13.68 12.34
N ASP A 131 -11.73 14.19 13.51
CA ASP A 131 -12.63 14.47 14.63
C ASP A 131 -13.86 15.26 14.12
N ALA A 132 -15.05 14.68 14.34
CA ALA A 132 -16.33 15.20 13.89
C ALA A 132 -16.99 16.21 14.86
N GLY A 133 -16.30 16.68 15.90
CA GLY A 133 -16.78 17.74 16.80
C GLY A 133 -16.94 17.28 18.24
N LYS A 134 -17.73 18.00 19.06
CA LYS A 134 -17.75 17.89 20.54
C LYS A 134 -17.77 16.48 21.15
N ASP A 135 -18.38 15.50 20.49
CA ASP A 135 -18.52 14.13 20.99
C ASP A 135 -17.53 13.14 20.34
N ASP A 136 -16.74 13.61 19.37
CA ASP A 136 -15.62 12.91 18.79
C ASP A 136 -14.33 13.58 19.27
N GLY A 137 -13.31 12.78 19.45
CA GLY A 137 -12.02 13.21 19.96
C GLY A 137 -10.92 12.34 19.39
N ARG A 138 -11.21 11.72 18.24
CA ARG A 138 -10.36 10.73 17.61
C ARG A 138 -10.17 11.13 16.18
N GLY A 139 -9.03 10.70 15.67
CA GLY A 139 -8.71 10.88 14.28
C GLY A 139 -7.50 10.05 13.95
N ILE A 140 -7.43 9.65 12.69
CA ILE A 140 -6.31 8.92 12.14
C ILE A 140 -5.92 9.51 10.78
N PHE A 141 -4.62 9.66 10.57
CA PHE A 141 -4.05 9.75 9.24
C PHE A 141 -3.66 8.35 8.81
N ILE A 142 -4.05 7.96 7.60
CA ILE A 142 -3.65 6.69 6.99
C ILE A 142 -3.01 6.97 5.64
N THR A 143 -1.78 6.50 5.45
CA THR A 143 -1.08 6.64 4.18
C THR A 143 -0.68 5.27 3.67
N ARG A 144 -1.06 4.96 2.43
CA ARG A 144 -0.69 3.74 1.72
C ARG A 144 0.37 4.06 0.68
N TYR A 145 1.54 3.47 0.87
CA TYR A 145 2.64 3.44 -0.08
C TYR A 145 2.51 2.19 -0.91
N ILE A 146 2.21 2.36 -2.20
CA ILE A 146 2.00 1.25 -3.14
C ILE A 146 3.26 1.12 -3.97
N PHE A 147 3.93 -0.01 -3.79
CA PHE A 147 5.15 -0.34 -4.51
C PHE A 147 4.87 -1.34 -5.62
N ARG A 148 5.64 -1.27 -6.69
CA ARG A 148 5.64 -2.25 -7.79
C ARG A 148 7.03 -2.83 -8.00
N LYS A 149 7.10 -4.07 -8.45
CA LYS A 149 8.35 -4.70 -8.87
C LYS A 149 8.12 -5.45 -10.17
N ALA A 150 9.02 -5.25 -11.14
CA ALA A 150 8.94 -5.97 -12.41
C ALA A 150 9.10 -7.47 -12.15
N VAL A 151 8.17 -8.26 -12.68
CA VAL A 151 8.28 -9.72 -12.70
C VAL A 151 9.13 -10.09 -13.90
N LYS A 152 10.13 -10.97 -13.68
CA LYS A 152 10.97 -11.51 -14.76
C LYS A 152 10.18 -12.44 -15.66
#